data_AF-A0A1F9Q7F4-F1
#
_entry.id   AF-A0A1F9Q7F4-F1
#
_cell.length_a   1.000
_cell.length_b   1.000
_cell.length_c   1.000
_cell.angle_alpha   90.00
_cell.angle_beta   90.00
_cell.angle_gamma   90.00
#
_symmetry.space_group_name_H-M   'P 1'
#
loop_
_entity.id
_entity.type
_entity.pdbx_description
1 polymer ?
#
loop_
_entity_poly.entity_id
_entity_poly.type
_entity_poly.pdbx_seq_one_letter_code
_entity_poly.pdbx_strand_id
1 'polypeptide(L)'
;MAIVLVNMMVLVLVPLVIYLLIYTTSALKHSSKEKQLGMAGALANSSLVDLMRQFSQNYYEGHYDPQELARDEAFRSAGFASSVTEADAAAHRLYIEASGKYGGNAANPLSDKKLHAAVQFISDLTDFGTMIDGAFTISASNITYYGKWWITGNLSITGSNVRFAGGPLIVGGNLNVSGTNVAVDGDVYYSGTLSGSPDVSGATFSFYPSDMVYPSLREDYYKVNYAYRLTSDRTLRFNAYPSSGTFTVVGTTITVPIVESGMIILGENANLTVFGTVRGRVTVATTNTSGSKGKITVGQSSAASDLLYYDPLTGATTTSAIYGNSIALLASNGIALQGKTSSPAQDLTACGIFFNRGSQNISASGGSSKKLYIYGTRNKPVTLSGFGGGNAMAYDVWLNVNPPPGLPERPVLMTWHMR
;
A
#
# COMPACT_ATOMS: atom_id res chain seq x y z
N MET A 1 13.06 -23.27 -85.51
CA MET A 1 12.01 -22.89 -84.53
C MET A 1 12.38 -23.21 -83.08
N ALA A 2 12.92 -24.40 -82.77
CA ALA A 2 13.26 -24.78 -81.39
C ALA A 2 14.22 -23.81 -80.66
N ILE A 3 15.29 -23.33 -81.33
CA ILE A 3 16.26 -22.37 -80.74
C ILE A 3 15.62 -21.01 -80.37
N VAL A 4 14.66 -20.53 -81.17
CA VAL A 4 13.97 -19.26 -80.91
C VAL A 4 13.05 -19.38 -79.69
N LEU A 5 12.38 -20.53 -79.54
CA LEU A 5 11.51 -20.82 -78.40
C LEU A 5 12.33 -20.97 -77.10
N VAL A 6 13.49 -21.61 -77.17
CA VAL A 6 14.45 -21.72 -76.05
C VAL A 6 14.96 -20.33 -75.64
N ASN A 7 15.35 -19.48 -76.58
CA ASN A 7 15.82 -18.12 -76.26
C ASN A 7 14.72 -17.24 -75.67
N MET A 8 13.47 -17.34 -76.15
CA MET A 8 12.33 -16.64 -75.53
C MET A 8 12.00 -17.17 -74.14
N MET A 9 12.06 -18.48 -73.92
CA MET A 9 11.89 -19.06 -72.58
C MET A 9 12.97 -18.58 -71.61
N VAL A 10 14.24 -18.50 -72.04
CA VAL A 10 15.34 -17.98 -71.22
C VAL A 10 15.15 -16.51 -70.86
N LEU A 11 14.70 -15.68 -71.82
CA LEU A 11 14.42 -14.25 -71.60
C LEU A 11 13.32 -13.99 -70.56
N VAL A 12 12.40 -14.93 -70.35
CA VAL A 12 11.32 -14.80 -69.36
C VAL A 12 11.65 -15.53 -68.05
N LEU A 13 12.17 -16.75 -68.12
CA LEU A 13 12.43 -17.58 -66.94
C LEU A 13 13.61 -17.09 -66.13
N VAL A 14 14.70 -16.64 -66.75
CA VAL A 14 15.89 -16.20 -65.99
C VAL A 14 15.59 -14.95 -65.14
N PRO A 15 14.98 -13.87 -65.68
CA PRO A 15 14.59 -12.73 -64.85
C PRO A 15 13.55 -13.08 -63.78
N LEU A 16 12.61 -13.98 -64.07
CA LEU A 16 11.60 -14.46 -63.10
C LEU A 16 12.26 -15.22 -61.93
N VAL A 17 13.18 -16.13 -62.21
CA VAL A 17 13.90 -16.90 -61.19
C VAL A 17 14.80 -15.99 -60.34
N ILE A 18 15.49 -15.03 -60.97
CA ILE A 18 16.30 -14.03 -60.25
C ILE A 18 15.40 -13.16 -59.35
N TYR A 19 14.26 -12.70 -59.86
CA TYR A 19 13.29 -11.92 -59.08
C TYR A 19 12.76 -12.71 -57.87
N LEU A 20 12.35 -13.97 -58.08
CA LEU A 20 11.89 -14.86 -57.01
C LEU A 20 12.98 -15.12 -55.97
N LEU A 21 14.24 -15.33 -56.39
CA LEU A 21 15.37 -15.51 -55.47
C LEU A 21 15.60 -14.26 -54.63
N ILE A 22 15.60 -13.06 -55.23
CA ILE A 22 15.77 -11.80 -54.50
C ILE A 22 14.62 -11.60 -53.51
N TYR A 23 13.38 -11.83 -53.94
CA TYR A 23 12.19 -11.64 -53.11
C TYR A 23 12.14 -12.63 -51.95
N THR A 24 12.33 -13.93 -52.21
CA THR A 24 12.34 -14.98 -51.17
C THR A 24 13.48 -14.78 -50.17
N THR A 25 14.67 -14.41 -50.64
CA THR A 25 15.80 -14.09 -49.75
C THR A 25 15.49 -12.88 -48.87
N SER A 26 14.86 -11.85 -49.42
CA SER A 26 14.46 -10.66 -48.65
C SER A 26 13.38 -11.00 -47.62
N ALA A 27 12.35 -11.75 -48.02
CA ALA A 27 11.29 -12.22 -47.12
C ALA A 27 11.85 -13.09 -45.98
N LEU A 28 12.78 -14.00 -46.29
CA LEU A 28 13.42 -14.86 -45.29
C LEU A 28 14.30 -14.07 -44.31
N LYS A 29 15.01 -13.03 -44.79
CA LYS A 29 15.75 -12.09 -43.94
C LYS A 29 14.81 -11.30 -43.01
N HIS A 30 13.68 -10.80 -43.53
CA HIS A 30 12.69 -10.10 -42.72
C HIS A 30 12.09 -11.00 -41.64
N SER A 31 11.64 -12.20 -42.02
CA SER A 31 11.09 -13.19 -41.08
C SER A 31 12.11 -13.59 -40.01
N SER A 32 13.39 -13.76 -40.40
CA SER A 32 14.46 -14.07 -39.43
C SER A 32 14.70 -12.92 -38.46
N LYS A 33 14.74 -11.67 -38.94
CA LYS A 33 14.88 -10.49 -38.07
C LYS A 33 13.70 -10.31 -37.13
N GLU A 34 12.49 -10.51 -37.61
CA GLU A 34 11.27 -10.43 -36.79
C GLU A 34 11.29 -11.48 -35.68
N LYS A 35 11.66 -12.72 -36.01
CA LYS A 35 11.86 -13.77 -35.00
C LYS A 35 12.93 -13.39 -33.98
N GLN A 36 14.07 -12.84 -34.41
CA GLN A 36 15.15 -12.41 -33.53
C GLN A 36 14.70 -11.30 -32.57
N LEU A 37 13.97 -10.30 -33.07
CA LEU A 37 13.39 -9.22 -32.29
C LEU A 37 12.34 -9.73 -31.29
N GLY A 38 11.46 -10.63 -31.73
CA GLY A 38 10.46 -11.26 -30.87
C GLY A 38 11.09 -12.06 -29.73
N MET A 39 12.16 -12.81 -30.01
CA MET A 39 12.92 -13.53 -28.98
C MET A 39 13.65 -12.59 -28.01
N ALA A 40 14.27 -11.52 -28.51
CA ALA A 40 14.89 -10.51 -27.65
C ALA A 40 13.86 -9.82 -26.74
N GLY A 41 12.67 -9.50 -27.26
CA GLY A 41 11.56 -8.97 -26.47
C GLY A 41 11.06 -9.95 -25.39
N ALA A 42 10.96 -11.24 -25.72
CA ALA A 42 10.58 -12.28 -24.76
C ALA A 42 11.61 -12.44 -23.63
N LEU A 43 12.90 -12.34 -23.93
CA LEU A 43 13.99 -12.37 -22.95
C LEU A 43 13.97 -11.15 -22.02
N ALA A 44 13.71 -9.95 -22.57
CA ALA A 44 13.53 -8.77 -21.73
C ALA A 44 12.32 -8.92 -20.80
N ASN A 45 11.21 -9.46 -21.32
CA ASN A 45 9.98 -9.68 -20.56
C ASN A 45 10.19 -10.68 -19.41
N SER A 46 10.92 -11.77 -19.64
CA SER A 46 11.16 -12.77 -18.59
C SER A 46 11.92 -12.20 -17.38
N SER A 47 12.91 -11.33 -17.62
CA SER A 47 13.63 -10.63 -16.55
C SER A 47 12.70 -9.72 -15.74
N LEU A 48 11.80 -9.00 -16.40
CA LEU A 48 10.84 -8.13 -15.73
C LEU A 48 9.79 -8.92 -14.94
N VAL A 49 9.25 -10.00 -15.51
CA VAL A 49 8.30 -10.89 -14.85
C VAL A 49 8.92 -11.53 -13.60
N ASP A 50 10.20 -11.87 -13.62
CA ASP A 50 10.89 -12.40 -12.44
C ASP A 50 10.97 -11.37 -11.29
N LEU A 51 11.23 -10.09 -11.60
CA LEU A 51 11.15 -9.02 -10.61
C LEU A 51 9.72 -8.86 -10.06
N MET A 52 8.70 -8.84 -10.92
CA MET A 52 7.30 -8.76 -10.48
C MET A 52 6.90 -9.95 -9.60
N ARG A 53 7.44 -11.13 -9.89
CA ARG A 53 7.24 -12.34 -9.07
C ARG A 53 7.89 -12.22 -7.70
N GLN A 54 9.07 -11.61 -7.58
CA GLN A 54 9.66 -11.31 -6.26
C GLN A 54 8.73 -10.38 -5.47
N PHE A 55 8.26 -9.29 -6.10
CA PHE A 55 7.42 -8.30 -5.43
C PHE A 55 6.05 -8.85 -5.02
N SER A 56 5.53 -9.85 -5.73
CA SER A 56 4.28 -10.51 -5.34
C SER A 56 4.43 -11.48 -4.17
N GLN A 57 5.66 -11.92 -3.86
CA GLN A 57 5.95 -12.90 -2.80
C GLN A 57 6.27 -12.24 -1.44
N ASN A 58 6.89 -11.06 -1.43
CA ASN A 58 7.24 -10.35 -0.21
C ASN A 58 6.80 -8.89 -0.32
N TYR A 59 5.93 -8.44 0.60
CA TYR A 59 5.41 -7.06 0.63
C TYR A 59 6.16 -6.14 1.60
N TYR A 60 7.20 -6.62 2.30
CA TYR A 60 7.86 -5.86 3.37
C TYR A 60 9.30 -5.45 3.07
N GLU A 61 10.02 -6.25 2.29
CA GLU A 61 11.47 -6.13 2.15
C GLU A 61 11.88 -6.27 0.68
N GLY A 62 13.07 -5.76 0.38
CA GLY A 62 13.74 -6.01 -0.90
C GLY A 62 13.34 -5.13 -2.07
N HIS A 63 12.26 -4.36 -1.96
CA HIS A 63 11.74 -3.56 -3.08
C HIS A 63 12.70 -2.45 -3.53
N TYR A 64 13.57 -2.02 -2.63
CA TYR A 64 14.49 -0.90 -2.84
C TYR A 64 15.96 -1.27 -2.53
N ASP A 65 16.24 -2.51 -2.13
CA ASP A 65 17.61 -2.94 -1.84
C ASP A 65 18.31 -3.35 -3.14
N PRO A 66 19.40 -2.66 -3.56
CA PRO A 66 20.14 -3.01 -4.75
C PRO A 66 20.65 -4.46 -4.78
N GLN A 67 20.95 -5.06 -3.62
CA GLN A 67 21.41 -6.45 -3.52
C GLN A 67 20.28 -7.44 -3.78
N GLU A 68 19.08 -7.18 -3.26
CA GLU A 68 17.91 -8.03 -3.49
C GLU A 68 17.34 -7.88 -4.91
N LEU A 69 17.56 -6.72 -5.54
CA LEU A 69 17.16 -6.42 -6.91
C LEU A 69 18.18 -6.90 -7.95
N ALA A 70 19.40 -7.24 -7.53
CA ALA A 70 20.42 -7.75 -8.43
C ALA A 70 19.95 -9.04 -9.10
N ARG A 71 20.25 -9.17 -10.40
CA ARG A 71 19.95 -10.37 -11.19
C ARG A 71 21.18 -10.78 -11.98
N ASP A 72 21.52 -12.05 -11.84
CA ASP A 72 22.50 -12.69 -12.71
C ASP A 72 21.90 -12.88 -14.11
N GLU A 73 22.74 -12.83 -15.13
CA GLU A 73 22.28 -12.99 -16.52
C GLU A 73 21.65 -14.38 -16.72
N ALA A 74 20.33 -14.39 -16.95
CA ALA A 74 19.59 -15.63 -17.16
C ALA A 74 19.61 -16.04 -18.63
N PHE A 75 19.85 -17.34 -18.86
CA PHE A 75 19.86 -18.05 -20.15
C PHE A 75 21.15 -17.87 -20.99
N ARG A 76 21.65 -18.99 -21.54
CA ARG A 76 22.79 -19.05 -22.48
C ARG A 76 22.46 -19.78 -23.78
N SER A 77 21.39 -20.57 -23.81
CA SER A 77 21.04 -21.42 -24.96
C SER A 77 20.27 -20.67 -26.05
N ALA A 78 19.55 -19.59 -25.72
CA ALA A 78 18.70 -18.83 -26.65
C ALA A 78 19.03 -17.31 -26.73
N GLY A 79 19.92 -16.81 -25.87
CA GLY A 79 20.21 -15.39 -25.70
C GLY A 79 20.44 -15.06 -24.22
N PHE A 80 20.55 -13.78 -23.89
CA PHE A 80 20.87 -13.25 -22.56
C PHE A 80 19.80 -12.25 -22.10
N ALA A 81 19.52 -12.22 -20.80
CA ALA A 81 18.62 -11.24 -20.19
C ALA A 81 19.28 -10.58 -18.97
N SER A 82 19.07 -9.29 -18.79
CA SER A 82 19.59 -8.51 -17.65
C SER A 82 18.62 -7.41 -17.25
N SER A 83 18.66 -6.96 -16.00
CA SER A 83 17.89 -5.81 -15.52
C SER A 83 18.76 -4.81 -14.79
N VAL A 84 18.50 -3.52 -15.02
CA VAL A 84 19.04 -2.40 -14.24
C VAL A 84 17.88 -1.74 -13.52
N THR A 85 18.07 -1.41 -12.25
CA THR A 85 17.03 -0.83 -11.39
C THR A 85 17.50 0.47 -10.75
N GLU A 86 16.60 1.44 -10.66
CA GLU A 86 16.79 2.69 -9.93
C GLU A 86 15.64 2.85 -8.93
N ALA A 87 15.97 2.84 -7.64
CA ALA A 87 15.00 2.89 -6.55
C ALA A 87 14.87 4.31 -5.99
N ASP A 88 13.62 4.78 -5.87
CA ASP A 88 13.26 5.97 -5.11
C ASP A 88 12.37 5.55 -3.93
N ALA A 89 13.02 5.17 -2.82
CA ALA A 89 12.34 4.73 -1.61
C ALA A 89 11.55 5.85 -0.92
N ALA A 90 11.84 7.13 -1.21
CA ALA A 90 11.11 8.25 -0.63
C ALA A 90 9.74 8.42 -1.33
N ALA A 91 9.71 8.26 -2.66
CA ALA A 91 8.48 8.31 -3.46
C ALA A 91 7.80 6.93 -3.63
N HIS A 92 8.34 5.88 -3.01
CA HIS A 92 7.88 4.51 -3.10
C HIS A 92 7.82 3.98 -4.55
N ARG A 93 8.86 4.25 -5.33
CA ARG A 93 8.93 3.90 -6.76
C ARG A 93 10.18 3.13 -7.10
N LEU A 94 10.05 2.24 -8.08
CA LEU A 94 11.14 1.51 -8.69
C LEU A 94 11.07 1.62 -10.21
N TYR A 95 12.15 2.12 -10.81
CA TYR A 95 12.34 2.15 -12.25
C TYR A 95 13.17 0.94 -12.66
N ILE A 96 12.72 0.24 -13.70
CA ILE A 96 13.34 -0.99 -14.18
C ILE A 96 13.59 -0.85 -15.68
N GLU A 97 14.84 -1.05 -16.10
CA GLU A 97 15.23 -1.29 -17.48
C GLU A 97 15.61 -2.77 -17.62
N ALA A 98 14.76 -3.56 -18.28
CA ALA A 98 15.06 -4.94 -18.63
C ALA A 98 15.57 -5.02 -20.08
N SER A 99 16.71 -5.66 -20.29
CA SER A 99 17.30 -5.86 -21.61
C SER A 99 17.30 -7.34 -21.96
N GLY A 100 16.90 -7.65 -23.19
CA GLY A 100 16.97 -8.97 -23.79
C GLY A 100 17.82 -8.93 -25.05
N LYS A 101 18.76 -9.87 -25.16
CA LYS A 101 19.74 -9.95 -26.25
C LYS A 101 19.70 -11.34 -26.87
N TYR A 102 19.33 -11.43 -28.13
CA TYR A 102 19.29 -12.69 -28.87
C TYR A 102 20.62 -12.96 -29.60
N GLY A 103 21.19 -14.14 -29.42
CA GLY A 103 22.44 -14.57 -30.07
C GLY A 103 23.38 -15.33 -29.11
N GLY A 104 24.46 -15.90 -29.65
CA GLY A 104 25.44 -16.65 -28.86
C GLY A 104 26.47 -15.80 -28.10
N ASN A 105 26.45 -14.47 -28.30
CA ASN A 105 27.38 -13.53 -27.67
C ASN A 105 26.64 -12.27 -27.20
N ALA A 106 26.67 -12.00 -25.89
CA ALA A 106 26.02 -10.84 -25.27
C ALA A 106 26.63 -9.49 -25.66
N ALA A 107 27.92 -9.47 -26.05
CA ALA A 107 28.61 -8.26 -26.49
C ALA A 107 28.26 -7.89 -27.93
N ASN A 108 27.90 -8.88 -28.75
CA ASN A 108 27.53 -8.72 -30.16
C ASN A 108 26.27 -9.53 -30.47
N PRO A 109 25.10 -9.13 -29.94
CA PRO A 109 23.86 -9.85 -30.20
C PRO A 109 23.40 -9.67 -31.64
N LEU A 110 22.66 -10.64 -32.15
CA LEU A 110 22.00 -10.55 -33.46
C LEU A 110 20.80 -9.59 -33.41
N SER A 111 20.20 -9.44 -32.23
CA SER A 111 19.14 -8.47 -31.96
C SER A 111 19.10 -8.16 -30.46
N ASP A 112 18.75 -6.93 -30.12
CA ASP A 112 18.53 -6.48 -28.76
C ASP A 112 17.18 -5.76 -28.61
N LYS A 113 16.63 -5.83 -27.41
CA LYS A 113 15.42 -5.09 -27.01
C LYS A 113 15.53 -4.63 -25.58
N LYS A 114 14.89 -3.50 -25.30
CA LYS A 114 14.78 -2.92 -23.96
C LYS A 114 13.32 -2.68 -23.60
N LEU A 115 12.98 -3.04 -22.38
CA LEU A 115 11.70 -2.81 -21.74
C LEU A 115 11.93 -1.86 -20.57
N HIS A 116 11.08 -0.85 -20.47
CA HIS A 116 11.08 0.07 -19.35
C HIS A 116 9.78 -0.09 -18.57
N ALA A 117 9.90 -0.24 -17.26
CA ALA A 117 8.78 -0.30 -16.35
C ALA A 117 9.00 0.65 -15.17
N ALA A 118 7.89 1.20 -14.67
CA ALA A 118 7.88 1.87 -13.38
C ALA A 118 6.83 1.20 -12.50
N VAL A 119 7.25 0.81 -11.30
CA VAL A 119 6.41 0.21 -10.27
C VAL A 119 6.25 1.22 -9.16
N GLN A 120 5.02 1.47 -8.75
CA GLN A 120 4.73 2.20 -7.52
C GLN A 120 4.32 1.19 -6.45
N PHE A 121 4.90 1.28 -5.27
CA PHE A 121 4.53 0.45 -4.15
C PHE A 121 3.56 1.23 -3.27
N ILE A 122 2.42 0.62 -2.95
CA ILE A 122 1.35 1.26 -2.17
C ILE A 122 0.97 0.33 -1.03
N SER A 123 0.87 0.86 0.17
CA SER A 123 0.32 0.10 1.30
C SER A 123 -1.20 0.14 1.31
N ASP A 124 -1.85 -1.01 1.38
CA ASP A 124 -3.30 -1.09 1.60
C ASP A 124 -3.71 -0.32 2.87
N LEU A 125 -2.83 -0.30 3.88
CA LEU A 125 -3.05 0.41 5.15
C LEU A 125 -3.10 1.94 5.00
N THR A 126 -2.68 2.45 3.84
CA THR A 126 -2.68 3.88 3.50
C THR A 126 -3.70 4.20 2.42
N ASP A 127 -4.07 3.23 1.58
CA ASP A 127 -5.01 3.43 0.46
C ASP A 127 -6.48 3.30 0.88
N PHE A 128 -6.77 2.45 1.86
CA PHE A 128 -8.12 2.25 2.39
C PHE A 128 -8.36 3.06 3.66
N GLY A 129 -9.43 3.87 3.66
CA GLY A 129 -9.86 4.61 4.84
C GLY A 129 -10.37 3.69 5.95
N THR A 130 -10.98 2.55 5.59
CA THR A 130 -11.32 1.49 6.54
C THR A 130 -11.16 0.12 5.92
N MET A 131 -10.46 -0.74 6.65
CA MET A 131 -10.27 -2.15 6.32
C MET A 131 -10.86 -2.99 7.44
N ILE A 132 -11.58 -4.07 7.17
CA ILE A 132 -12.10 -4.96 8.21
C ILE A 132 -11.84 -6.41 7.81
N ASP A 133 -11.13 -7.14 8.68
CA ASP A 133 -10.96 -8.57 8.52
C ASP A 133 -12.10 -9.34 9.21
N GLY A 134 -13.06 -9.77 8.42
CA GLY A 134 -14.24 -10.51 8.86
C GLY A 134 -15.56 -9.80 8.57
N ALA A 135 -16.63 -10.30 9.18
CA ALA A 135 -17.96 -9.71 9.04
C ALA A 135 -18.09 -8.41 9.84
N PHE A 136 -18.89 -7.48 9.34
CA PHE A 136 -19.12 -6.19 9.98
C PHE A 136 -20.58 -5.73 9.88
N THR A 137 -21.05 -5.01 10.89
CA THR A 137 -22.39 -4.42 10.91
C THR A 137 -22.32 -2.94 11.25
N ILE A 138 -22.92 -2.12 10.39
CA ILE A 138 -23.14 -0.69 10.60
C ILE A 138 -24.57 -0.49 11.08
N SER A 139 -24.75 -0.27 12.39
CA SER A 139 -26.07 -0.03 12.99
C SER A 139 -26.35 1.44 13.29
N ALA A 140 -25.33 2.30 13.22
CA ALA A 140 -25.49 3.70 13.51
C ALA A 140 -26.00 4.47 12.29
N SER A 141 -26.84 5.47 12.53
CA SER A 141 -27.50 6.30 11.51
C SER A 141 -26.87 7.69 11.39
N ASN A 142 -27.05 8.35 10.24
CA ASN A 142 -26.52 9.69 9.94
C ASN A 142 -24.98 9.75 9.96
N ILE A 143 -24.34 8.78 9.31
CA ILE A 143 -22.88 8.69 9.27
C ILE A 143 -22.40 8.77 7.83
N THR A 144 -21.38 9.59 7.61
CA THR A 144 -20.59 9.60 6.39
C THR A 144 -19.23 9.01 6.66
N TYR A 145 -18.86 7.98 5.90
CA TYR A 145 -17.53 7.38 5.90
C TYR A 145 -16.73 7.88 4.71
N TYR A 146 -15.51 8.35 4.95
CA TYR A 146 -14.61 8.82 3.89
C TYR A 146 -13.54 7.77 3.58
N GLY A 147 -12.98 7.87 2.36
CA GLY A 147 -11.99 6.93 1.83
C GLY A 147 -12.56 5.62 1.30
N LYS A 148 -11.70 4.79 0.71
CA LYS A 148 -12.05 3.46 0.20
C LYS A 148 -12.34 2.49 1.35
N TRP A 149 -13.24 1.55 1.12
CA TRP A 149 -13.61 0.54 2.11
C TRP A 149 -13.33 -0.86 1.60
N TRP A 150 -12.73 -1.68 2.45
CA TRP A 150 -12.49 -3.09 2.18
C TRP A 150 -12.85 -3.96 3.39
N ILE A 151 -13.77 -4.90 3.18
CA ILE A 151 -14.22 -5.85 4.19
C ILE A 151 -14.04 -7.25 3.63
N THR A 152 -13.37 -8.16 4.34
CA THR A 152 -13.12 -9.53 3.85
C THR A 152 -14.33 -10.45 4.02
N GLY A 153 -15.26 -10.14 4.94
CA GLY A 153 -16.47 -10.91 5.18
C GLY A 153 -17.77 -10.21 4.74
N ASN A 154 -18.88 -10.60 5.36
CA ASN A 154 -20.19 -10.00 5.11
C ASN A 154 -20.27 -8.57 5.67
N LEU A 155 -20.91 -7.66 4.92
CA LEU A 155 -21.28 -6.33 5.41
C LEU A 155 -22.79 -6.25 5.59
N SER A 156 -23.25 -5.86 6.77
CA SER A 156 -24.66 -5.53 7.03
C SER A 156 -24.81 -4.06 7.41
N ILE A 157 -25.70 -3.34 6.74
CA ILE A 157 -25.98 -1.92 6.96
C ILE A 157 -27.43 -1.81 7.41
N THR A 158 -27.63 -1.63 8.71
CA THR A 158 -28.95 -1.52 9.33
C THR A 158 -29.29 -0.08 9.74
N GLY A 159 -28.28 0.78 9.91
CA GLY A 159 -28.47 2.21 10.17
C GLY A 159 -28.98 2.98 8.93
N SER A 160 -29.74 4.05 9.16
CA SER A 160 -30.29 4.91 8.12
C SER A 160 -29.37 6.11 7.81
N ASN A 161 -29.47 6.70 6.61
CA ASN A 161 -28.64 7.83 6.19
C ASN A 161 -27.13 7.52 6.33
N VAL A 162 -26.70 6.37 5.83
CA VAL A 162 -25.30 5.95 5.82
C VAL A 162 -24.72 6.25 4.44
N ARG A 163 -23.66 7.04 4.38
CA ARG A 163 -23.01 7.42 3.12
C ARG A 163 -21.54 6.99 3.10
N PHE A 164 -21.10 6.37 2.01
CA PHE A 164 -19.68 6.11 1.74
C PHE A 164 -19.19 7.13 0.70
N ALA A 165 -18.41 8.11 1.14
CA ALA A 165 -18.04 9.31 0.39
C ALA A 165 -16.53 9.38 0.10
N GLY A 166 -15.95 8.37 -0.57
CA GLY A 166 -14.51 8.41 -0.83
C GLY A 166 -13.90 7.28 -1.64
N GLY A 167 -14.67 6.64 -2.53
CA GLY A 167 -14.18 5.60 -3.43
C GLY A 167 -14.92 4.28 -3.28
N PRO A 168 -14.37 3.18 -3.82
CA PRO A 168 -15.09 1.92 -3.89
C PRO A 168 -15.37 1.30 -2.52
N LEU A 169 -16.50 0.59 -2.46
CA LEU A 169 -16.87 -0.29 -1.36
C LEU A 169 -16.65 -1.74 -1.80
N ILE A 170 -15.69 -2.41 -1.17
CA ILE A 170 -15.31 -3.78 -1.50
C ILE A 170 -15.68 -4.73 -0.36
N VAL A 171 -16.47 -5.77 -0.66
CA VAL A 171 -17.03 -6.70 0.32
C VAL A 171 -16.76 -8.16 -0.11
N GLY A 172 -15.97 -8.90 0.65
CA GLY A 172 -15.62 -10.30 0.36
C GLY A 172 -16.77 -11.30 0.56
N GLY A 173 -17.89 -10.86 1.12
CA GLY A 173 -19.08 -11.69 1.33
C GLY A 173 -20.38 -11.04 0.81
N ASN A 174 -21.47 -11.30 1.53
CA ASN A 174 -22.78 -10.71 1.27
C ASN A 174 -22.79 -9.22 1.66
N LEU A 175 -23.45 -8.39 0.85
CA LEU A 175 -23.76 -7.00 1.15
C LEU A 175 -25.25 -6.89 1.46
N ASN A 176 -25.59 -6.74 2.73
CA ASN A 176 -26.98 -6.65 3.19
C ASN A 176 -27.32 -5.22 3.60
N VAL A 177 -28.24 -4.59 2.88
CA VAL A 177 -28.68 -3.22 3.15
C VAL A 177 -30.15 -3.22 3.55
N SER A 178 -30.41 -3.02 4.84
CA SER A 178 -31.77 -2.88 5.39
C SER A 178 -32.05 -1.47 5.92
N GLY A 179 -30.99 -0.66 6.11
CA GLY A 179 -31.11 0.75 6.44
C GLY A 179 -31.72 1.56 5.30
N THR A 180 -32.40 2.65 5.63
CA THR A 180 -32.97 3.57 4.62
C THR A 180 -31.97 4.64 4.21
N ASN A 181 -32.01 5.09 2.96
CA ASN A 181 -31.14 6.14 2.43
C ASN A 181 -29.63 5.82 2.62
N VAL A 182 -29.23 4.62 2.19
CA VAL A 182 -27.83 4.21 2.15
C VAL A 182 -27.27 4.55 0.78
N ALA A 183 -26.16 5.30 0.73
CA ALA A 183 -25.55 5.76 -0.50
C ALA A 183 -24.06 5.41 -0.57
N VAL A 184 -23.58 5.04 -1.76
CA VAL A 184 -22.17 4.78 -2.07
C VAL A 184 -21.74 5.67 -3.23
N ASP A 185 -20.85 6.62 -2.93
CA ASP A 185 -20.26 7.53 -3.91
C ASP A 185 -19.05 6.87 -4.61
N GLY A 186 -19.28 5.75 -5.28
CA GLY A 186 -18.22 4.96 -5.93
C GLY A 186 -18.70 3.62 -6.46
N ASP A 187 -17.76 2.79 -6.90
CA ASP A 187 -18.04 1.43 -7.35
C ASP A 187 -18.26 0.48 -6.15
N VAL A 188 -19.10 -0.54 -6.34
CA VAL A 188 -19.37 -1.57 -5.34
C VAL A 188 -18.89 -2.92 -5.89
N TYR A 189 -18.05 -3.60 -5.12
CA TYR A 189 -17.56 -4.95 -5.41
C TYR A 189 -18.01 -5.89 -4.30
N TYR A 190 -18.66 -7.00 -4.65
CA TYR A 190 -19.07 -8.01 -3.67
C TYR A 190 -18.95 -9.44 -4.20
N SER A 191 -18.59 -10.40 -3.34
CA SER A 191 -18.50 -11.82 -3.74
C SER A 191 -19.80 -12.61 -3.55
N GLY A 192 -20.68 -12.15 -2.65
CA GLY A 192 -21.88 -12.88 -2.23
C GLY A 192 -23.16 -12.36 -2.90
N THR A 193 -24.24 -12.27 -2.12
CA THR A 193 -25.49 -11.64 -2.55
C THR A 193 -25.56 -10.18 -2.12
N LEU A 194 -26.04 -9.32 -3.00
CA LEU A 194 -26.53 -7.99 -2.64
C LEU A 194 -28.02 -8.08 -2.27
N SER A 195 -28.38 -7.67 -1.05
CA SER A 195 -29.77 -7.50 -0.62
C SER A 195 -30.06 -6.05 -0.25
N GLY A 196 -31.27 -5.59 -0.56
CA GLY A 196 -31.64 -4.17 -0.50
C GLY A 196 -31.28 -3.40 -1.78
N SER A 197 -31.40 -2.08 -1.71
CA SER A 197 -31.17 -1.17 -2.84
C SER A 197 -30.41 0.08 -2.35
N PRO A 198 -29.11 -0.03 -2.01
CA PRO A 198 -28.32 1.18 -1.78
C PRO A 198 -28.28 2.01 -3.07
N ASP A 199 -28.26 3.33 -2.92
CA ASP A 199 -28.00 4.25 -4.03
C ASP A 199 -26.49 4.21 -4.35
N VAL A 200 -26.12 3.84 -5.57
CA VAL A 200 -24.72 3.67 -5.97
C VAL A 200 -24.45 4.57 -7.16
N SER A 201 -23.55 5.55 -7.00
CA SER A 201 -23.21 6.49 -8.08
C SER A 201 -22.32 5.87 -9.15
N GLY A 202 -21.56 4.82 -8.80
CA GLY A 202 -20.69 4.07 -9.71
C GLY A 202 -21.32 2.78 -10.23
N ALA A 203 -20.47 1.83 -10.64
CA ALA A 203 -20.88 0.51 -11.09
C ALA A 203 -20.92 -0.51 -9.95
N THR A 204 -21.78 -1.51 -10.08
CA THR A 204 -21.93 -2.60 -9.12
C THR A 204 -21.48 -3.92 -9.75
N PHE A 205 -20.48 -4.56 -9.15
CA PHE A 205 -19.84 -5.77 -9.64
C PHE A 205 -19.98 -6.91 -8.63
N SER A 206 -20.57 -8.03 -9.06
CA SER A 206 -20.59 -9.29 -8.30
C SER A 206 -19.26 -10.03 -8.47
N PHE A 207 -18.17 -9.35 -8.11
CA PHE A 207 -16.81 -9.85 -8.21
C PHE A 207 -16.01 -9.34 -7.02
N TYR A 208 -15.26 -10.25 -6.39
CA TYR A 208 -14.25 -9.92 -5.39
C TYR A 208 -12.88 -10.33 -5.94
N PRO A 209 -11.91 -9.41 -6.07
CA PRO A 209 -10.61 -9.73 -6.63
C PRO A 209 -9.88 -10.77 -5.78
N SER A 210 -9.46 -11.87 -6.42
CA SER A 210 -8.86 -13.03 -5.74
C SER A 210 -7.50 -12.75 -5.10
N ASP A 211 -6.84 -11.66 -5.52
CA ASP A 211 -5.55 -11.17 -5.04
C ASP A 211 -5.67 -10.21 -3.84
N MET A 212 -6.89 -9.90 -3.40
CA MET A 212 -7.12 -9.13 -2.18
C MET A 212 -6.90 -9.99 -0.92
N VAL A 213 -5.62 -10.13 -0.56
CA VAL A 213 -5.15 -10.81 0.66
C VAL A 213 -5.05 -9.82 1.82
N TYR A 214 -5.76 -10.03 2.93
CA TYR A 214 -5.71 -9.08 4.04
C TYR A 214 -4.27 -8.91 4.58
N PRO A 215 -3.78 -7.67 4.83
CA PRO A 215 -2.43 -7.45 5.32
C PRO A 215 -2.20 -8.10 6.69
N SER A 216 -1.04 -8.73 6.87
CA SER A 216 -0.61 -9.29 8.16
C SER A 216 0.67 -8.61 8.65
N LEU A 217 0.71 -8.15 9.91
CA LEU A 217 1.98 -7.66 10.49
C LEU A 217 2.98 -8.81 10.62
N ARG A 218 4.15 -8.64 10.02
CA ARG A 218 5.29 -9.55 10.19
C ARG A 218 6.11 -9.11 11.40
N GLU A 219 5.88 -9.71 12.56
CA GLU A 219 6.61 -9.32 13.79
C GLU A 219 8.12 -9.41 13.66
N ASP A 220 8.61 -10.43 12.95
CA ASP A 220 10.04 -10.63 12.74
C ASP A 220 10.66 -9.47 11.93
N TYR A 221 9.91 -8.87 11.00
CA TYR A 221 10.34 -7.68 10.28
C TYR A 221 10.62 -6.54 11.26
N TYR A 222 9.69 -6.25 12.18
CA TYR A 222 9.85 -5.16 13.15
C TYR A 222 10.93 -5.45 14.20
N LYS A 223 11.19 -6.73 14.52
CA LYS A 223 12.27 -7.15 15.43
C LYS A 223 13.66 -6.94 14.83
N VAL A 224 13.79 -6.94 13.51
CA VAL A 224 15.07 -6.74 12.81
C VAL A 224 15.25 -5.28 12.39
N ASN A 225 14.17 -4.60 11.97
CA ASN A 225 14.23 -3.29 11.32
C ASN A 225 13.87 -2.10 12.25
N TYR A 226 13.83 -2.30 13.58
CA TYR A 226 13.55 -1.18 14.49
C TYR A 226 14.71 -0.20 14.56
N ALA A 227 14.39 1.09 14.68
CA ALA A 227 15.34 2.15 15.00
C ALA A 227 15.46 2.37 16.51
N TYR A 228 14.39 2.09 17.27
CA TYR A 228 14.40 2.16 18.73
C TYR A 228 13.53 1.08 19.35
N ARG A 229 13.99 0.50 20.46
CA ARG A 229 13.33 -0.63 21.12
C ARG A 229 13.02 -0.33 22.59
N LEU A 230 11.83 -0.75 23.02
CA LEU A 230 11.32 -0.68 24.38
C LEU A 230 10.86 -2.06 24.82
N THR A 231 11.37 -2.55 25.95
CA THR A 231 11.07 -3.88 26.50
C THR A 231 10.19 -3.83 27.74
N SER A 232 9.66 -2.65 28.06
CA SER A 232 8.79 -2.44 29.22
C SER A 232 7.74 -1.39 28.91
N ASP A 233 6.66 -1.38 29.70
CA ASP A 233 5.54 -0.47 29.47
C ASP A 233 6.00 0.97 29.61
N ARG A 234 5.74 1.78 28.59
CA ARG A 234 6.24 3.15 28.50
C ARG A 234 5.26 4.07 27.80
N THR A 235 5.41 5.34 28.11
CA THR A 235 4.69 6.43 27.46
C THR A 235 5.68 7.22 26.60
N LEU A 236 5.33 7.42 25.34
CA LEU A 236 6.08 8.16 24.35
C LEU A 236 5.35 9.47 24.08
N ARG A 237 6.04 10.57 24.31
CA ARG A 237 5.56 11.91 23.96
C ARG A 237 6.31 12.38 22.73
N PHE A 238 5.60 12.53 21.61
CA PHE A 238 6.13 13.14 20.40
C PHE A 238 6.20 14.65 20.58
N ASN A 239 7.38 15.21 20.33
CA ASN A 239 7.65 16.63 20.46
C ASN A 239 8.10 17.18 19.12
N ALA A 240 7.33 18.15 18.61
CA ALA A 240 7.71 18.99 17.50
C ALA A 240 7.91 20.42 18.04
N TYR A 241 9.12 20.76 18.50
CA TYR A 241 9.48 22.10 18.98
C TYR A 241 10.47 22.72 18.00
N PRO A 242 10.30 24.01 17.62
CA PRO A 242 9.87 24.50 16.30
C PRO A 242 10.75 24.09 15.09
N SER A 243 11.82 23.33 15.29
CA SER A 243 12.72 22.83 14.25
C SER A 243 13.18 21.37 14.42
N SER A 244 12.87 20.69 15.54
CA SER A 244 13.32 19.31 15.80
C SER A 244 12.16 18.31 15.87
N GLY A 245 12.28 17.18 15.17
CA GLY A 245 11.38 16.02 15.31
C GLY A 245 11.97 15.04 16.31
N THR A 246 11.38 14.92 17.49
CA THR A 246 11.86 14.02 18.54
C THR A 246 10.70 13.32 19.24
N PHE A 247 10.99 12.28 20.00
CA PHE A 247 10.09 11.81 21.06
C PHE A 247 10.85 11.63 22.37
N THR A 248 10.15 11.80 23.48
CA THR A 248 10.66 11.59 24.84
C THR A 248 10.00 10.37 25.46
N VAL A 249 10.78 9.56 26.17
CA VAL A 249 10.25 8.49 27.02
C VAL A 249 9.87 9.10 28.37
N VAL A 250 8.57 9.26 28.61
CA VAL A 250 8.04 9.95 29.81
C VAL A 250 8.48 9.24 31.08
N GLY A 251 8.88 10.02 32.10
CA GLY A 251 9.45 9.51 33.34
C GLY A 251 10.95 9.21 33.25
N THR A 252 11.59 9.56 32.14
CA THR A 252 13.05 9.46 31.94
C THR A 252 13.61 10.76 31.34
N THR A 253 14.93 10.87 31.27
CA THR A 253 15.62 11.96 30.55
C THR A 253 15.87 11.64 29.08
N ILE A 254 15.39 10.48 28.59
CA ILE A 254 15.68 10.00 27.24
C ILE A 254 14.81 10.74 26.22
N THR A 255 15.47 11.45 25.31
CA THR A 255 14.88 12.06 24.12
C THR A 255 15.60 11.53 22.89
N VAL A 256 14.83 11.07 21.90
CA VAL A 256 15.34 10.41 20.70
C VAL A 256 14.92 11.21 19.47
N PRO A 257 15.85 11.56 18.57
CA PRO A 257 15.51 12.21 17.31
C PRO A 257 14.82 11.23 16.35
N ILE A 258 13.82 11.73 15.63
CA ILE A 258 13.16 11.01 14.54
C ILE A 258 14.04 11.17 13.30
N VAL A 259 14.43 10.05 12.70
CA VAL A 259 15.29 10.01 11.52
C VAL A 259 14.52 10.52 10.30
N GLU A 260 15.18 11.29 9.42
CA GLU A 260 14.55 11.87 8.22
C GLU A 260 14.02 10.80 7.25
N SER A 261 14.73 9.67 7.12
CA SER A 261 14.27 8.53 6.31
C SER A 261 13.02 7.85 6.87
N GLY A 262 12.64 8.14 8.11
CA GLY A 262 11.57 7.50 8.85
C GLY A 262 12.10 6.59 9.96
N MET A 263 11.24 6.30 10.93
CA MET A 263 11.62 5.59 12.14
C MET A 263 10.62 4.50 12.54
N ILE A 264 11.11 3.30 12.82
CA ILE A 264 10.33 2.23 13.46
C ILE A 264 10.67 2.17 14.96
N ILE A 265 9.66 2.32 15.81
CA ILE A 265 9.75 2.17 17.26
C ILE A 265 9.07 0.86 17.64
N LEU A 266 9.83 -0.06 18.22
CA LEU A 266 9.33 -1.37 18.64
C LEU A 266 9.09 -1.43 20.15
N GLY A 267 7.85 -1.71 20.55
CA GLY A 267 7.50 -2.17 21.89
C GLY A 267 7.52 -3.70 21.95
N GLU A 268 8.65 -4.28 22.33
CA GLU A 268 8.82 -5.72 22.44
C GLU A 268 8.21 -6.24 23.74
N ASN A 269 7.12 -7.01 23.63
CA ASN A 269 6.35 -7.53 24.77
C ASN A 269 5.99 -6.43 25.80
N ALA A 270 5.64 -5.25 25.32
CA ALA A 270 5.34 -4.07 26.12
C ALA A 270 4.00 -3.44 25.70
N ASN A 271 3.38 -2.72 26.63
CA ASN A 271 2.28 -1.81 26.31
C ASN A 271 2.83 -0.39 26.16
N LEU A 272 2.44 0.28 25.08
CA LEU A 272 2.89 1.63 24.81
C LEU A 272 1.73 2.61 24.90
N THR A 273 2.00 3.80 25.43
CA THR A 273 1.11 4.94 25.34
C THR A 273 1.76 5.99 24.46
N VAL A 274 1.04 6.58 23.51
CA VAL A 274 1.55 7.57 22.56
C VAL A 274 0.66 8.81 22.53
N PHE A 275 1.27 9.99 22.50
CA PHE A 275 0.59 11.27 22.28
C PHE A 275 1.58 12.36 21.88
N GLY A 276 1.09 13.54 21.51
CA GLY A 276 1.87 14.72 21.17
C GLY A 276 1.82 15.04 19.68
N THR A 277 2.85 15.73 19.20
CA THR A 277 2.93 16.21 17.82
C THR A 277 4.07 15.52 17.08
N VAL A 278 3.73 14.79 16.02
CA VAL A 278 4.68 14.00 15.21
C VAL A 278 5.25 14.89 14.11
N ARG A 279 6.59 14.94 14.02
CA ARG A 279 7.34 15.52 12.91
C ARG A 279 8.30 14.47 12.35
N GLY A 280 8.14 14.13 11.07
CA GLY A 280 8.74 12.97 10.42
C GLY A 280 7.76 11.81 10.26
N ARG A 281 8.25 10.71 9.69
CA ARG A 281 7.48 9.48 9.41
C ARG A 281 7.79 8.43 10.47
N VAL A 282 6.79 8.01 11.24
CA VAL A 282 7.00 7.12 12.40
C VAL A 282 6.06 5.92 12.38
N THR A 283 6.60 4.74 12.64
CA THR A 283 5.80 3.54 12.89
C THR A 283 6.06 3.05 14.30
N VAL A 284 5.02 2.99 15.13
CA VAL A 284 5.06 2.38 16.46
C VAL A 284 4.44 1.00 16.35
N ALA A 285 5.27 -0.04 16.43
CA ALA A 285 4.84 -1.43 16.38
C ALA A 285 5.02 -2.09 17.74
N THR A 286 4.10 -2.97 18.13
CA THR A 286 4.26 -3.80 19.32
C THR A 286 4.21 -5.28 18.98
N THR A 287 5.01 -6.07 19.68
CA THR A 287 4.92 -7.53 19.69
C THR A 287 4.47 -8.00 21.05
N ASN A 288 3.92 -9.21 21.14
CA ASN A 288 3.51 -9.79 22.41
C ASN A 288 3.91 -11.26 22.50
N THR A 289 4.47 -11.65 23.63
CA THR A 289 4.63 -13.05 24.01
C THR A 289 3.64 -13.46 25.09
N SER A 290 2.76 -12.53 25.50
CA SER A 290 1.70 -12.74 26.49
C SER A 290 0.43 -11.95 26.15
N GLY A 291 -0.72 -12.45 26.58
CA GLY A 291 -2.03 -11.85 26.29
C GLY A 291 -2.33 -10.50 26.98
N SER A 292 -1.44 -10.01 27.86
CA SER A 292 -1.58 -8.71 28.53
C SER A 292 -0.67 -7.62 27.96
N LYS A 293 0.20 -7.97 27.00
CA LYS A 293 1.18 -7.08 26.34
C LYS A 293 0.82 -6.88 24.89
N GLY A 294 1.45 -5.90 24.24
CA GLY A 294 1.22 -5.60 22.83
C GLY A 294 0.12 -4.57 22.56
N LYS A 295 -0.40 -3.90 23.59
CA LYS A 295 -1.41 -2.85 23.44
C LYS A 295 -0.75 -1.50 23.14
N ILE A 296 -1.35 -0.71 22.25
CA ILE A 296 -1.02 0.71 22.07
C ILE A 296 -2.20 1.56 22.55
N THR A 297 -1.93 2.52 23.44
CA THR A 297 -2.91 3.51 23.90
C THR A 297 -2.58 4.88 23.33
N VAL A 298 -3.54 5.58 22.76
CA VAL A 298 -3.40 6.92 22.20
C VAL A 298 -4.08 7.91 23.13
N GLY A 299 -3.32 8.88 23.62
CA GLY A 299 -3.78 9.82 24.63
C GLY A 299 -3.72 9.27 26.06
N GLN A 300 -4.27 10.03 27.00
CA GLN A 300 -4.21 9.77 28.43
C GLN A 300 -5.51 10.18 29.12
N SER A 301 -5.90 9.44 30.15
CA SER A 301 -7.10 9.75 30.94
C SER A 301 -6.93 10.98 31.85
N SER A 302 -5.70 11.31 32.20
CA SER A 302 -5.36 12.35 33.19
C SER A 302 -4.96 13.70 32.60
N ALA A 303 -4.63 13.75 31.30
CA ALA A 303 -4.09 14.94 30.65
C ALA A 303 -4.66 15.13 29.24
N ALA A 304 -4.66 16.37 28.75
CA ALA A 304 -4.96 16.64 27.35
C ALA A 304 -3.79 16.12 26.50
N SER A 305 -4.08 15.12 25.67
CA SER A 305 -3.04 14.29 25.04
C SER A 305 -3.49 13.85 23.66
N ASP A 306 -3.72 14.81 22.78
CA ASP A 306 -3.98 14.54 21.36
C ASP A 306 -2.75 13.94 20.69
N LEU A 307 -2.97 13.24 19.58
CA LEU A 307 -1.93 12.79 18.66
C LEU A 307 -2.15 13.47 17.31
N LEU A 308 -1.27 14.39 16.96
CA LEU A 308 -1.40 15.27 15.79
C LEU A 308 -0.11 15.28 14.97
N TYR A 309 -0.19 15.79 13.75
CA TYR A 309 0.99 16.05 12.91
C TYR A 309 1.48 17.47 13.07
N TYR A 310 2.77 17.68 12.86
CA TYR A 310 3.36 19.02 12.79
C TYR A 310 3.04 19.69 11.44
N ASP A 311 2.72 20.98 11.48
CA ASP A 311 2.60 21.81 10.28
C ASP A 311 3.85 22.70 10.17
N PRO A 312 4.78 22.43 9.22
CA PRO A 312 5.97 23.24 9.03
C PRO A 312 5.70 24.62 8.44
N LEU A 313 4.54 24.87 7.82
CA LEU A 313 4.22 26.18 7.27
C LEU A 313 3.77 27.15 8.37
N THR A 314 2.95 26.67 9.30
CA THR A 314 2.40 27.51 10.39
C THR A 314 3.15 27.39 11.70
N GLY A 315 3.97 26.35 11.86
CA GLY A 315 4.60 25.98 13.13
C GLY A 315 3.63 25.38 14.15
N ALA A 316 2.39 25.09 13.74
CA ALA A 316 1.33 24.57 14.59
C ALA A 316 1.11 23.05 14.37
N THR A 317 -0.07 22.56 14.75
CA THR A 317 -0.50 21.18 14.53
C THR A 317 -1.51 21.09 13.39
N THR A 318 -1.47 19.98 12.65
CA THR A 318 -2.44 19.64 11.61
C THR A 318 -2.94 18.22 11.77
N THR A 319 -4.08 17.92 11.16
CA THR A 319 -4.68 16.57 11.12
C THR A 319 -4.43 15.85 9.79
N SER A 320 -3.55 16.40 8.93
CA SER A 320 -3.27 15.93 7.58
C SER A 320 -1.78 15.67 7.38
N ALA A 321 -1.43 14.51 6.81
CA ALA A 321 -0.07 14.09 6.52
C ALA A 321 0.57 14.79 5.30
N ILE A 322 -0.06 15.86 4.79
CA ILE A 322 0.35 16.59 3.58
C ILE A 322 1.82 17.04 3.56
N TYR A 323 2.41 17.33 4.72
CA TYR A 323 3.79 17.83 4.85
C TYR A 323 4.83 16.75 5.19
N GLY A 324 4.58 15.48 4.84
CA GLY A 324 5.54 14.40 5.09
C GLY A 324 5.59 13.91 6.54
N ASN A 325 4.66 14.37 7.39
CA ASN A 325 4.55 13.96 8.79
C ASN A 325 3.44 12.91 8.91
N SER A 326 3.77 11.71 9.34
CA SER A 326 2.82 10.60 9.40
C SER A 326 3.15 9.62 10.52
N ILE A 327 2.11 8.94 11.03
CA ILE A 327 2.29 7.93 12.07
C ILE A 327 1.45 6.67 11.81
N ALA A 328 2.05 5.50 12.02
CA ALA A 328 1.35 4.24 12.08
C ALA A 328 1.46 3.60 13.47
N LEU A 329 0.34 3.07 13.97
CA LEU A 329 0.23 2.37 15.24
C LEU A 329 -0.19 0.93 14.94
N LEU A 330 0.77 0.02 15.07
CA LEU A 330 0.68 -1.37 14.66
C LEU A 330 0.70 -2.24 15.92
N ALA A 331 -0.49 -2.46 16.50
CA ALA A 331 -0.62 -3.13 17.79
C ALA A 331 -0.88 -4.64 17.64
N SER A 332 -0.07 -5.47 18.29
CA SER A 332 -0.29 -6.92 18.35
C SER A 332 -1.50 -7.34 19.18
N ASN A 333 -1.93 -6.53 20.16
CA ASN A 333 -2.94 -6.95 21.14
C ASN A 333 -3.97 -5.86 21.53
N GLY A 334 -4.23 -4.89 20.65
CA GLY A 334 -5.26 -3.89 20.90
C GLY A 334 -4.78 -2.46 20.69
N ILE A 335 -5.69 -1.63 20.19
CA ILE A 335 -5.56 -0.17 20.23
C ILE A 335 -6.61 0.40 21.17
N ALA A 336 -6.21 1.31 22.04
CA ALA A 336 -7.12 2.11 22.85
C ALA A 336 -6.95 3.59 22.56
N LEU A 337 -8.06 4.31 22.42
CA LEU A 337 -8.12 5.76 22.34
C LEU A 337 -8.59 6.27 23.70
N GLN A 338 -7.80 7.11 24.36
CA GLN A 338 -8.05 7.52 25.73
C GLN A 338 -8.01 9.04 25.86
N GLY A 339 -9.18 9.65 25.94
CA GLY A 339 -9.33 11.08 26.19
C GLY A 339 -9.25 11.41 27.68
N LYS A 340 -8.97 12.67 27.98
CA LYS A 340 -8.96 13.19 29.35
C LYS A 340 -10.35 13.09 29.97
N THR A 341 -10.45 12.37 31.08
CA THR A 341 -11.70 12.20 31.85
C THR A 341 -11.75 13.08 33.09
N SER A 342 -10.59 13.54 33.59
CA SER A 342 -10.50 14.42 34.74
C SER A 342 -10.98 15.84 34.41
N SER A 343 -11.66 16.49 35.36
CA SER A 343 -12.25 17.82 35.16
C SER A 343 -11.19 18.93 34.92
N PRO A 344 -11.36 19.80 33.89
CA PRO A 344 -12.35 19.67 32.83
C PRO A 344 -11.94 18.57 31.85
N ALA A 345 -12.89 17.66 31.56
CA ALA A 345 -12.72 16.63 30.53
C ALA A 345 -12.52 17.29 29.15
N GLN A 346 -11.86 16.60 28.23
CA GLN A 346 -11.50 17.15 26.92
C GLN A 346 -11.86 16.19 25.80
N ASP A 347 -12.00 16.76 24.60
CA ASP A 347 -12.08 15.99 23.37
C ASP A 347 -10.75 15.27 23.14
N LEU A 348 -10.77 14.24 22.30
CA LEU A 348 -9.56 13.56 21.83
C LEU A 348 -9.49 13.64 20.32
N THR A 349 -8.38 14.16 19.81
CA THR A 349 -8.02 14.08 18.40
C THR A 349 -6.83 13.15 18.21
N ALA A 350 -6.99 12.15 17.33
CA ALA A 350 -5.98 11.17 17.03
C ALA A 350 -5.77 11.01 15.53
N CYS A 351 -4.55 11.29 15.08
CA CYS A 351 -4.10 11.10 13.71
C CYS A 351 -3.27 9.81 13.58
N GLY A 352 -3.44 9.08 12.48
CA GLY A 352 -2.56 7.97 12.13
C GLY A 352 -3.25 6.79 11.44
N ILE A 353 -2.44 5.77 11.18
CA ILE A 353 -2.88 4.45 10.74
C ILE A 353 -3.06 3.59 11.99
N PHE A 354 -4.27 3.09 12.24
CA PHE A 354 -4.60 2.28 13.42
C PHE A 354 -4.81 0.82 13.03
N PHE A 355 -3.76 0.01 13.15
CA PHE A 355 -3.80 -1.42 12.84
C PHE A 355 -3.76 -2.27 14.12
N ASN A 356 -4.91 -2.82 14.49
CA ASN A 356 -5.13 -3.65 15.67
C ASN A 356 -5.25 -5.13 15.28
N ARG A 357 -4.29 -5.96 15.70
CA ARG A 357 -4.32 -7.43 15.56
C ARG A 357 -4.99 -8.16 16.71
N GLY A 358 -5.23 -7.49 17.84
CA GLY A 358 -5.96 -8.09 18.95
C GLY A 358 -7.36 -8.49 18.50
N SER A 359 -7.96 -9.51 19.11
CA SER A 359 -9.28 -10.01 18.70
C SER A 359 -10.41 -8.98 18.85
N GLN A 360 -10.24 -8.03 19.78
CA GLN A 360 -11.23 -7.01 20.11
C GLN A 360 -11.21 -5.81 19.15
N ASN A 361 -12.31 -5.06 19.13
CA ASN A 361 -12.40 -3.75 18.49
C ASN A 361 -11.40 -2.75 19.10
N ILE A 362 -11.17 -1.64 18.40
CA ILE A 362 -10.47 -0.48 18.99
C ILE A 362 -11.35 0.08 20.09
N SER A 363 -10.87 0.12 21.33
CA SER A 363 -11.63 0.70 22.44
C SER A 363 -11.41 2.21 22.48
N ALA A 364 -12.44 3.01 22.69
CA ALA A 364 -12.31 4.44 22.94
C ALA A 364 -12.98 4.82 24.25
N SER A 365 -12.27 5.58 25.10
CA SER A 365 -12.77 6.03 26.40
C SER A 365 -12.56 7.52 26.59
N GLY A 366 -13.56 8.22 27.13
CA GLY A 366 -13.52 9.69 27.27
C GLY A 366 -14.67 10.24 28.12
N GLY A 367 -14.81 11.56 28.16
CA GLY A 367 -15.88 12.23 28.91
C GLY A 367 -17.22 12.26 28.15
N SER A 368 -18.34 12.10 28.87
CA SER A 368 -19.71 11.99 28.31
C SER A 368 -20.12 13.15 27.42
N SER A 369 -19.67 14.37 27.70
CA SER A 369 -19.94 15.57 26.90
C SER A 369 -18.89 15.84 25.81
N LYS A 370 -17.91 14.95 25.66
CA LYS A 370 -16.74 15.15 24.81
C LYS A 370 -16.80 14.32 23.55
N LYS A 371 -16.03 14.76 22.57
CA LYS A 371 -15.98 14.22 21.22
C LYS A 371 -14.70 13.45 20.96
N LEU A 372 -14.81 12.48 20.05
CA LEU A 372 -13.69 11.73 19.52
C LEU A 372 -13.51 12.06 18.03
N TYR A 373 -12.32 12.51 17.67
CA TYR A 373 -11.92 12.79 16.30
C TYR A 373 -10.79 11.86 15.89
N ILE A 374 -11.00 11.08 14.83
CA ILE A 374 -9.99 10.18 14.26
C ILE A 374 -9.73 10.62 12.82
N TYR A 375 -8.46 10.86 12.51
CA TYR A 375 -8.00 11.20 11.16
C TYR A 375 -6.98 10.15 10.69
N GLY A 376 -7.26 9.49 9.56
CA GLY A 376 -6.39 8.47 8.98
C GLY A 376 -7.14 7.18 8.66
N THR A 377 -6.48 6.04 8.87
CA THR A 377 -7.01 4.73 8.48
C THR A 377 -7.13 3.81 9.68
N ARG A 378 -7.99 2.80 9.58
CA ARG A 378 -8.14 1.81 10.64
C ARG A 378 -8.55 0.45 10.10
N ASN A 379 -8.16 -0.58 10.84
CA ASN A 379 -8.41 -1.96 10.46
C ASN A 379 -9.56 -2.62 11.26
N LYS A 380 -10.16 -1.89 12.20
CA LYS A 380 -11.20 -2.37 13.11
C LYS A 380 -12.22 -1.28 13.49
N PRO A 381 -13.44 -1.68 13.90
CA PRO A 381 -14.43 -0.77 14.44
C PRO A 381 -13.94 -0.15 15.76
N VAL A 382 -14.55 0.98 16.12
CA VAL A 382 -14.27 1.66 17.39
C VAL A 382 -15.46 1.49 18.33
N THR A 383 -15.24 0.82 19.46
CA THR A 383 -16.21 0.68 20.55
C THR A 383 -16.05 1.85 21.50
N LEU A 384 -17.09 2.67 21.64
CA LEU A 384 -17.08 3.86 22.49
C LEU A 384 -17.52 3.53 23.92
N SER A 385 -16.79 4.08 24.88
CA SER A 385 -17.10 4.08 26.31
C SER A 385 -16.96 5.50 26.85
N GLY A 386 -18.04 6.28 26.81
CA GLY A 386 -18.07 7.61 27.40
C GLY A 386 -17.87 8.79 26.47
N PHE A 387 -17.45 8.68 25.20
CA PHE A 387 -17.56 9.81 24.27
C PHE A 387 -19.01 9.98 23.78
N GLY A 388 -19.81 10.80 24.45
CA GLY A 388 -21.23 11.01 24.14
C GLY A 388 -21.52 12.30 23.37
N GLY A 389 -20.54 13.18 23.19
CA GLY A 389 -20.71 14.47 22.48
C GLY A 389 -20.71 14.37 20.95
N GLY A 390 -20.50 13.16 20.41
CA GLY A 390 -20.36 12.89 18.98
C GLY A 390 -18.97 12.36 18.59
N ASN A 391 -18.87 11.80 17.40
CA ASN A 391 -17.62 11.28 16.86
C ASN A 391 -17.46 11.64 15.38
N ALA A 392 -16.22 11.76 14.93
CA ALA A 392 -15.89 11.96 13.54
C ALA A 392 -14.69 11.09 13.16
N MET A 393 -14.80 10.43 12.02
CA MET A 393 -13.77 9.56 11.46
C MET A 393 -13.55 9.99 10.02
N ALA A 394 -12.41 10.60 9.75
CA ALA A 394 -12.06 11.11 8.44
C ALA A 394 -10.84 10.38 7.90
N TYR A 395 -10.86 10.07 6.60
CA TYR A 395 -9.72 9.50 5.92
C TYR A 395 -8.72 10.61 5.57
N ASP A 396 -7.44 10.38 5.89
CA ASP A 396 -6.35 11.27 5.49
C ASP A 396 -5.75 10.79 4.17
N VAL A 397 -6.13 11.46 3.08
CA VAL A 397 -5.72 11.12 1.71
C VAL A 397 -4.21 11.25 1.49
N TRP A 398 -3.50 11.99 2.33
CA TRP A 398 -2.06 12.22 2.18
C TRP A 398 -1.20 11.10 2.78
N LEU A 399 -1.81 10.14 3.49
CA LEU A 399 -1.09 8.98 4.02
C LEU A 399 -0.52 8.07 2.91
N ASN A 400 -1.16 8.01 1.75
CA ASN A 400 -0.64 7.26 0.60
C ASN A 400 0.59 7.95 -0.02
N VAL A 401 0.62 9.29 -0.01
CA VAL A 401 1.76 10.07 -0.53
C VAL A 401 2.94 10.04 0.44
N ASN A 402 2.67 10.08 1.74
CA ASN A 402 3.68 10.16 2.79
C ASN A 402 3.51 9.02 3.81
N PRO A 403 3.62 7.74 3.41
CA PRO A 403 3.35 6.62 4.30
C PRO A 403 4.43 6.49 5.38
N PRO A 404 4.07 6.12 6.61
CA PRO A 404 5.03 5.68 7.63
C PRO A 404 5.87 4.49 7.13
N PRO A 405 7.13 4.34 7.58
CA PRO A 405 7.99 3.24 7.14
C PRO A 405 7.55 1.89 7.70
N GLY A 406 7.86 0.81 6.98
CA GLY A 406 7.63 -0.56 7.47
C GLY A 406 6.17 -1.00 7.42
N LEU A 407 5.37 -0.37 6.57
CA LEU A 407 4.05 -0.89 6.20
C LEU A 407 4.22 -1.93 5.08
N PRO A 408 3.30 -2.92 4.98
CA PRO A 408 3.31 -3.82 3.83
C PRO A 408 2.92 -3.04 2.57
N GLU A 409 3.72 -3.14 1.52
CA GLU A 409 3.52 -2.43 0.27
C GLU A 409 3.36 -3.40 -0.90
N ARG A 410 2.34 -3.15 -1.71
CA ARG A 410 2.01 -3.94 -2.90
C ARG A 410 2.50 -3.23 -4.16
N PRO A 411 3.07 -3.97 -5.12
CA PRO A 411 3.46 -3.41 -6.40
C PRO A 411 2.21 -3.07 -7.23
N VAL A 412 2.13 -1.83 -7.69
CA VAL A 412 1.19 -1.34 -8.68
C VAL A 412 1.98 -0.94 -9.91
N LEU A 413 1.77 -1.66 -11.01
CA LEU A 413 2.42 -1.36 -12.28
C LEU A 413 1.86 -0.06 -12.86
N MET A 414 2.71 0.97 -12.97
CA MET A 414 2.30 2.30 -13.46
C MET A 414 2.46 2.44 -14.97
N THR A 415 3.54 1.89 -15.51
CA THR A 415 3.80 1.91 -16.95
C THR A 415 4.61 0.69 -17.35
N TRP A 416 4.34 0.21 -18.57
CA TRP A 416 5.07 -0.86 -19.21
C TRP A 416 5.14 -0.55 -20.70
N HIS A 417 6.34 -0.30 -21.22
CA HIS A 417 6.52 -0.09 -22.66
C HIS A 417 7.83 -0.67 -23.18
N MET A 418 7.77 -1.15 -24.42
CA MET A 418 8.91 -1.66 -25.16
C MET A 418 9.45 -0.58 -26.08
N ARG A 419 10.77 -0.41 -26.10
CA ARG A 419 11.46 0.43 -27.08
C ARG A 419 12.13 -0.43 -28.15
#